data_AF-A0A945DV07-F1
#
_entry.id   AF-A0A945DV07-F1
#
_cell.length_a   1.000
_cell.length_b   1.000
_cell.length_c   1.000
_cell.angle_alpha   90.00
_cell.angle_beta   90.00
_cell.angle_gamma   90.00
#
_symmetry.space_group_name_H-M   'P 1'
#
loop_
_entity.id
_entity.type
_entity.pdbx_description
1 polymer ?
#
loop_
_entity_poly.entity_id
_entity_poly.type
_entity_poly.pdbx_seq_one_letter_code
_entity_poly.pdbx_strand_id
1 'polypeptide(L)'
;MGGETALDRYVAKPDSAYEYKLISQREGDGCTTYILGMTSQKFLTEKDVNRTLWKHWLIVAKPHRLKHDTGLILITGGSNGGDPPTKGDGAMVQIATKTGSVVTELKMVPNEPLQFVGEKRTRTEDSLIAYTWDKYLRTGD
;
A
#
# COMPACT_ATOMS: atom_id res chain seq x y z
N MET A 1 -20.68 -13.04 17.46
CA MET A 1 -20.09 -12.31 16.31
C MET A 1 -20.00 -10.84 16.71
N GLY A 2 -18.85 -10.20 16.55
CA GLY A 2 -18.68 -8.78 16.90
C GLY A 2 -19.49 -7.90 15.96
N GLY A 3 -20.13 -6.85 16.51
CA GLY A 3 -20.83 -5.85 15.70
C GLY A 3 -19.87 -4.97 14.90
N GLU A 4 -20.41 -4.23 13.93
CA GLU A 4 -19.66 -3.28 13.10
C GLU A 4 -18.89 -2.25 13.95
N THR A 5 -17.58 -2.15 13.69
CA THR A 5 -16.68 -1.22 14.39
C THR A 5 -16.52 0.11 13.65
N ALA A 6 -15.90 1.10 14.29
CA ALA A 6 -15.53 2.34 13.62
C ALA A 6 -14.54 2.10 12.45
N LEU A 7 -13.65 1.10 12.60
CA LEU A 7 -12.71 0.72 11.56
C LEU A 7 -13.44 0.14 10.34
N ASP A 8 -14.44 -0.73 10.56
CA ASP A 8 -15.22 -1.31 9.46
C ASP A 8 -15.92 -0.22 8.64
N ARG A 9 -16.55 0.75 9.32
CA ARG A 9 -17.15 1.91 8.65
C ARG A 9 -16.14 2.76 7.89
N TYR A 10 -14.95 2.95 8.45
CA TYR A 10 -13.90 3.70 7.79
C TYR A 10 -13.42 3.00 6.51
N VAL A 11 -13.10 1.71 6.59
CA VAL A 11 -12.63 0.90 5.45
C VAL A 11 -13.71 0.75 4.36
N ALA A 12 -14.98 0.63 4.75
CA ALA A 12 -16.08 0.48 3.81
C ALA A 12 -16.54 1.81 3.17
N LYS A 13 -16.07 2.96 3.67
CA LYS A 13 -16.48 4.26 3.16
C LYS A 13 -15.97 4.46 1.73
N PRO A 14 -16.82 4.84 0.77
CA PRO A 14 -16.36 5.19 -0.57
C PRO A 14 -15.33 6.34 -0.52
N ASP A 15 -14.19 6.13 -1.19
CA ASP A 15 -13.17 7.15 -1.36
C ASP A 15 -12.97 7.45 -2.85
N SER A 16 -13.27 8.68 -3.26
CA SER A 16 -13.12 9.12 -4.65
C SER A 16 -11.67 9.26 -5.10
N ALA A 17 -10.70 9.18 -4.17
CA ALA A 17 -9.29 9.11 -4.52
C ALA A 17 -8.81 7.74 -4.97
N TYR A 18 -9.60 6.67 -4.76
CA TYR A 18 -9.20 5.34 -5.19
C TYR A 18 -9.02 5.31 -6.71
N GLU A 19 -7.79 5.04 -7.15
CA GLU A 19 -7.46 4.83 -8.56
C GLU A 19 -6.24 3.93 -8.68
N TYR A 20 -6.09 3.26 -9.82
CA TYR A 20 -4.84 2.59 -10.18
C TYR A 20 -4.56 2.71 -11.67
N LYS A 21 -3.27 2.65 -12.03
CA LYS A 21 -2.79 2.74 -13.42
C LYS A 21 -1.74 1.68 -13.65
N LEU A 22 -1.86 0.96 -14.77
CA LEU A 22 -0.83 0.05 -15.24
C LEU A 22 0.38 0.89 -15.69
N ILE A 23 1.52 0.69 -15.04
CA ILE A 23 2.77 1.35 -15.37
C ILE A 23 3.58 0.52 -16.34
N SER A 24 3.68 -0.78 -16.07
CA SER A 24 4.38 -1.71 -16.95
C SER A 24 3.86 -3.14 -16.77
N GLN A 25 4.10 -3.95 -17.79
CA GLN A 25 3.85 -5.39 -17.75
C GLN A 25 5.02 -6.13 -18.39
N ARG A 26 5.29 -7.34 -17.89
CA ARG A 26 6.28 -8.24 -18.47
C ARG A 26 5.77 -9.67 -18.40
N GLU A 27 5.82 -10.36 -19.52
CA GLU A 27 5.60 -11.81 -19.57
C GLU A 27 6.94 -12.54 -19.48
N GLY A 28 6.96 -13.67 -18.76
CA GLY A 28 8.15 -14.50 -18.64
C GLY A 28 8.13 -15.38 -17.40
N ASP A 29 9.03 -16.36 -17.35
CA ASP A 29 9.28 -17.16 -16.15
C ASP A 29 8.02 -17.91 -15.63
N GLY A 30 7.08 -18.23 -16.53
CA GLY A 30 5.83 -18.93 -16.19
C GLY A 30 4.72 -18.03 -15.60
N CYS A 31 4.90 -16.72 -15.65
CA CYS A 31 3.93 -15.74 -15.15
C CYS A 31 3.88 -14.46 -16.01
N THR A 32 2.85 -13.67 -15.77
CA THR A 32 2.79 -12.26 -16.20
C THR A 32 2.93 -11.39 -14.96
N THR A 33 3.91 -10.49 -14.97
CA THR A 33 4.11 -9.50 -13.90
C THR A 33 3.56 -8.16 -14.33
N TYR A 34 2.80 -7.52 -13.45
CA TYR A 34 2.24 -6.18 -13.62
C TYR A 34 2.79 -5.26 -12.53
N ILE A 35 3.13 -4.04 -12.91
CA ILE A 35 3.46 -2.97 -11.97
C ILE A 35 2.38 -1.90 -12.10
N LEU A 36 1.68 -1.66 -11.00
CA LEU A 36 0.60 -0.67 -10.91
C LEU A 36 1.01 0.46 -9.98
N GLY A 37 0.73 1.70 -10.38
CA GLY A 37 0.67 2.84 -9.48
C GLY A 37 -0.75 2.96 -8.95
N MET A 38 -0.92 2.95 -7.63
CA MET A 38 -2.24 2.98 -6.99
C MET A 38 -2.32 4.12 -5.99
N THR A 39 -3.48 4.76 -5.92
CA THR A 39 -3.92 5.55 -4.76
C THR A 39 -4.98 4.72 -4.04
N SER A 40 -4.73 4.35 -2.78
CA SER A 40 -5.67 3.52 -2.00
C SER A 40 -6.79 4.36 -1.38
N GLN A 41 -6.42 5.49 -0.78
CA GLN A 41 -7.33 6.37 -0.06
C GLN A 41 -6.72 7.76 0.20
N LYS A 42 -7.53 8.67 0.71
CA LYS A 42 -7.11 9.86 1.44
C LYS A 42 -6.90 9.49 2.91
N PHE A 43 -5.66 9.61 3.37
CA PHE A 43 -5.28 9.48 4.77
C PHE A 43 -5.14 10.87 5.39
N LEU A 44 -5.91 11.12 6.45
CA LEU A 44 -6.02 12.42 7.14
C LEU A 44 -6.43 13.57 6.19
N THR A 45 -6.42 14.79 6.70
CA THR A 45 -6.75 16.00 5.94
C THR A 45 -5.56 16.93 5.81
N GLU A 46 -5.66 17.94 4.95
CA GLU A 46 -4.65 19.00 4.80
C GLU A 46 -4.48 19.85 6.07
N LYS A 47 -5.42 19.76 7.02
CA LYS A 47 -5.28 20.37 8.36
C LYS A 47 -4.34 19.59 9.26
N ASP A 48 -4.08 18.32 8.94
CA ASP A 48 -3.29 17.41 9.74
C ASP A 48 -1.88 17.25 9.16
N VAL A 49 -1.79 17.09 7.83
CA VAL A 49 -0.55 16.71 7.14
C VAL A 49 -0.39 17.41 5.78
N ASN A 50 0.85 17.51 5.32
CA ASN A 50 1.22 18.14 4.05
C ASN A 50 0.77 17.38 2.79
N ARG A 51 0.41 16.10 2.91
CA ARG A 51 -0.04 15.24 1.80
C ARG A 51 -1.02 14.20 2.31
N THR A 52 -2.18 14.10 1.66
CA THR A 52 -3.28 13.23 2.09
C THR A 52 -3.40 11.95 1.27
N LEU A 53 -3.07 11.97 -0.03
CA LEU A 53 -3.21 10.79 -0.89
C LEU A 53 -2.22 9.69 -0.46
N TRP A 54 -2.71 8.51 -0.10
CA TRP A 54 -1.88 7.34 0.15
C TRP A 54 -1.63 6.58 -1.14
N LYS A 55 -0.39 6.66 -1.64
CA LYS A 55 0.02 6.05 -2.90
C LYS A 55 0.85 4.79 -2.66
N HIS A 56 0.82 3.88 -3.61
CA HIS A 56 1.51 2.60 -3.56
C HIS A 56 2.07 2.20 -4.92
N TRP A 57 3.12 1.38 -4.86
CA TRP A 57 3.47 0.48 -5.95
C TRP A 57 2.90 -0.91 -5.64
N LEU A 58 2.09 -1.44 -6.55
CA LEU A 58 1.63 -2.83 -6.51
C LEU A 58 2.34 -3.62 -7.58
N ILE A 59 3.05 -4.67 -7.18
CA ILE A 59 3.70 -5.61 -8.10
C ILE A 59 2.93 -6.92 -8.05
N VAL A 60 2.23 -7.26 -9.12
CA VAL A 60 1.37 -8.44 -9.20
C VAL A 60 2.03 -9.48 -10.10
N ALA A 61 2.36 -10.65 -9.53
CA ALA A 61 2.79 -11.83 -10.28
C ALA A 61 1.60 -12.78 -10.46
N LYS A 62 1.12 -12.90 -11.70
CA LYS A 62 0.03 -13.80 -12.08
C LYS A 62 0.61 -15.02 -12.80
N PRO A 63 0.55 -16.24 -12.23
CA PRO A 63 1.04 -17.42 -12.93
C PRO A 63 0.17 -17.73 -14.15
N HIS A 64 0.77 -18.26 -15.23
CA HIS A 64 0.03 -18.61 -16.45
C HIS A 64 -1.04 -19.68 -16.20
N ARG A 65 -0.79 -20.57 -15.23
CA ARG A 65 -1.75 -21.56 -14.77
C ARG A 65 -2.19 -21.23 -13.35
N LEU A 66 -3.37 -20.66 -13.22
CA LEU A 66 -4.04 -20.44 -11.93
C LEU A 66 -4.64 -21.75 -11.41
N LYS A 67 -4.33 -22.06 -10.14
CA LYS A 67 -4.84 -23.22 -9.40
C LYS A 67 -5.76 -22.83 -8.24
N HIS A 68 -5.71 -21.57 -7.83
CA HIS A 68 -6.41 -21.04 -6.67
C HIS A 68 -7.09 -19.71 -7.02
N ASP A 69 -8.24 -19.47 -6.40
CA ASP A 69 -8.96 -18.19 -6.39
C ASP A 69 -8.47 -17.25 -5.28
N THR A 70 -7.74 -17.79 -4.31
CA THR A 70 -7.11 -17.07 -3.20
C THR A 70 -5.67 -16.71 -3.57
N GLY A 71 -5.30 -15.44 -3.33
CA GLY A 71 -3.95 -14.92 -3.56
C GLY A 71 -3.20 -14.60 -2.27
N LEU A 72 -1.89 -14.39 -2.40
CA LEU A 72 -1.02 -13.89 -1.33
C LEU A 72 -0.75 -12.41 -1.55
N ILE A 73 -0.93 -11.60 -0.52
CA ILE A 73 -0.46 -10.21 -0.49
C ILE A 73 0.66 -10.11 0.54
N LEU A 74 1.83 -9.66 0.10
CA LEU A 74 2.93 -9.27 0.98
C LEU A 74 2.97 -7.75 1.08
N ILE A 75 2.80 -7.23 2.29
CA ILE A 75 2.93 -5.80 2.57
C ILE A 75 4.40 -5.52 2.92
N THR A 76 5.03 -4.63 2.16
CA THR A 76 6.43 -4.24 2.34
C THR A 76 6.56 -2.73 2.51
N GLY A 77 7.70 -2.31 3.05
CA GLY A 77 7.98 -0.90 3.34
C GLY A 77 8.28 -0.06 2.09
N GLY A 78 9.08 0.97 2.32
CA GLY A 78 9.40 1.99 1.34
C GLY A 78 8.53 3.23 1.52
N SER A 79 8.86 4.27 0.78
CA SER A 79 8.28 5.60 0.99
C SER A 79 7.77 6.20 -0.33
N ASN A 80 6.77 7.05 -0.24
CA ASN A 80 6.22 7.80 -1.36
C ASN A 80 7.20 8.82 -1.94
N GLY A 81 7.01 9.12 -3.24
CA GLY A 81 7.78 10.13 -3.98
C GLY A 81 8.89 9.57 -4.88
N GLY A 82 9.23 8.28 -4.75
CA GLY A 82 10.19 7.61 -5.64
C GLY A 82 9.62 7.20 -7.00
N ASP A 83 10.54 6.88 -7.92
CA ASP A 83 10.21 6.36 -9.26
C ASP A 83 9.52 4.98 -9.19
N PRO A 84 8.78 4.59 -10.26
CA PRO A 84 8.22 3.25 -10.36
C PRO A 84 9.30 2.15 -10.27
N PRO A 85 9.01 1.01 -9.63
CA PRO A 85 9.88 -0.15 -9.71
C PRO A 85 10.07 -0.55 -11.17
N THR A 86 11.30 -0.84 -11.56
CA THR A 86 11.65 -1.17 -12.95
C THR A 86 11.61 -2.66 -13.25
N LYS A 87 11.56 -3.50 -12.21
CA LYS A 87 11.52 -4.96 -12.32
C LYS A 87 10.50 -5.52 -11.34
N GLY A 88 9.90 -6.64 -11.73
CA GLY A 88 9.17 -7.48 -10.80
C GLY A 88 10.09 -8.09 -9.75
N ASP A 89 9.55 -8.40 -8.57
CA ASP A 89 10.26 -9.15 -7.55
C ASP A 89 10.34 -10.63 -7.96
N GLY A 90 11.58 -11.12 -8.19
CA GLY A 90 11.84 -12.51 -8.56
C GLY A 90 11.36 -13.52 -7.52
N ALA A 91 11.36 -13.16 -6.23
CA ALA A 91 10.80 -14.02 -5.19
C ALA A 91 9.28 -14.19 -5.36
N MET A 92 8.56 -13.11 -5.66
CA MET A 92 7.10 -13.17 -5.89
C MET A 92 6.76 -14.02 -7.10
N VAL A 93 7.54 -13.91 -8.19
CA VAL A 93 7.40 -14.77 -9.37
C VAL A 93 7.59 -16.25 -9.02
N GLN A 94 8.60 -16.58 -8.21
CA GLN A 94 8.85 -17.96 -7.78
C GLN A 94 7.72 -18.50 -6.90
N ILE A 95 7.19 -17.68 -5.97
CA ILE A 95 6.07 -18.08 -5.13
C ILE A 95 4.83 -18.31 -6.00
N ALA A 96 4.50 -17.37 -6.89
CA ALA A 96 3.32 -17.44 -7.75
C ALA A 96 3.34 -18.68 -8.66
N THR A 97 4.48 -18.97 -9.28
CA THR A 97 4.62 -20.09 -10.22
C THR A 97 4.61 -21.45 -9.51
N LYS A 98 5.23 -21.57 -8.32
CA LYS A 98 5.23 -22.81 -7.54
C LYS A 98 3.87 -23.13 -6.93
N THR A 99 3.18 -22.11 -6.42
CA THR A 99 1.87 -22.26 -5.78
C THR A 99 0.74 -22.34 -6.81
N GLY A 100 0.88 -21.66 -7.96
CA GLY A 100 -0.22 -21.48 -8.90
C GLY A 100 -1.27 -20.48 -8.40
N SER A 101 -0.92 -19.59 -7.45
CA SER A 101 -1.78 -18.49 -7.00
C SER A 101 -1.22 -17.14 -7.42
N VAL A 102 -2.07 -16.11 -7.51
CA VAL A 102 -1.61 -14.73 -7.68
C VAL A 102 -0.85 -14.30 -6.42
N VAL A 103 0.30 -13.66 -6.61
CA VAL A 103 1.08 -13.07 -5.52
C VAL A 103 1.24 -11.58 -5.80
N THR A 104 0.98 -10.75 -4.80
CA THR A 104 1.09 -9.29 -4.90
C THR A 104 2.04 -8.77 -3.83
N GLU A 105 3.01 -7.96 -4.22
CA GLU A 105 3.76 -7.12 -3.29
C GLU A 105 3.11 -5.73 -3.26
N LEU A 106 2.68 -5.28 -2.07
CA LEU A 106 2.16 -3.94 -1.81
C LEU A 106 3.25 -3.13 -1.09
N LYS A 107 3.82 -2.15 -1.79
CA LYS A 107 4.89 -1.29 -1.25
C LYS A 107 4.34 0.03 -0.72
N MET A 108 5.20 0.82 -0.08
CA MET A 108 4.89 2.15 0.46
C MET A 108 3.82 2.10 1.56
N VAL A 109 4.03 1.18 2.50
CA VAL A 109 3.31 1.11 3.77
C VAL A 109 4.36 1.27 4.88
N PRO A 110 4.32 2.36 5.67
CA PRO A 110 3.22 3.33 5.83
C PRO A 110 3.14 4.43 4.75
N ASN A 111 2.12 5.31 4.84
CA ASN A 111 1.97 6.50 3.97
C ASN A 111 3.01 7.56 4.35
N GLU A 112 4.24 7.43 3.90
CA GLU A 112 5.36 8.27 4.35
C GLU A 112 6.22 8.75 3.17
N PRO A 113 7.12 9.73 3.36
CA PRO A 113 7.21 10.63 4.50
C PRO A 113 5.97 11.55 4.63
N LEU A 114 5.69 12.02 5.84
CA LEU A 114 4.69 13.06 6.11
C LEU A 114 5.24 14.14 7.04
N GLN A 115 4.85 15.38 6.78
CA GLN A 115 5.02 16.49 7.71
C GLN A 115 3.65 16.85 8.28
N PHE A 116 3.53 16.80 9.61
CA PHE A 116 2.32 17.22 10.29
C PHE A 116 2.26 18.74 10.41
N VAL A 117 1.06 19.29 10.33
CA VAL A 117 0.82 20.73 10.46
C VAL A 117 1.34 21.21 11.81
N GLY A 118 2.09 22.32 11.79
CA GLY A 118 2.75 22.88 12.96
C GLY A 118 4.15 22.32 13.25
N GLU A 119 4.58 21.27 12.53
CA GLU A 119 5.95 20.77 12.62
C GLU A 119 6.82 21.27 11.47
N LYS A 120 8.09 21.54 11.76
CA LYS A 120 9.12 21.81 10.73
C LYS A 120 9.78 20.55 10.20
N ARG A 121 9.65 19.44 10.93
CA ARG A 121 10.27 18.15 10.57
C ARG A 121 9.33 17.29 9.76
N THR A 122 9.92 16.40 8.99
CA THR A 122 9.23 15.33 8.29
C THR A 122 9.46 14.03 9.04
N ARG A 123 8.46 13.15 9.06
CA ARG A 123 8.46 11.88 9.79
C ARG A 123 8.33 10.69 8.84
N THR A 124 8.95 9.61 9.26
CA THR A 124 8.93 8.28 8.63
C THR A 124 8.86 7.20 9.72
N GLU A 125 8.33 6.04 9.36
CA GLU A 125 8.33 4.77 10.08
C GLU A 125 7.91 4.95 11.55
N ASP A 126 8.72 4.45 12.47
CA ASP A 126 8.48 4.51 13.92
C ASP A 126 8.27 5.94 14.42
N SER A 127 8.90 6.96 13.80
CA SER A 127 8.71 8.36 14.24
C SER A 127 7.32 8.91 13.93
N LEU A 128 6.68 8.36 12.89
CA LEU A 128 5.29 8.67 12.53
C LEU A 128 4.34 7.93 13.47
N ILE A 129 4.58 6.63 13.72
CA ILE A 129 3.79 5.80 14.64
C ILE A 129 3.84 6.36 16.06
N ALA A 130 5.03 6.68 16.56
CA ALA A 130 5.19 7.24 17.91
C ALA A 130 4.50 8.60 18.06
N TYR A 131 4.48 9.43 17.01
CA TYR A 131 3.78 10.70 17.03
C TYR A 131 2.27 10.54 17.11
N THR A 132 1.69 9.67 16.28
CA THR A 132 0.23 9.48 16.30
C THR A 132 -0.23 8.87 17.63
N TRP A 133 0.56 8.00 18.25
CA TRP A 133 0.31 7.51 19.61
C TRP A 133 0.40 8.60 20.68
N ASP A 134 1.46 9.43 20.69
CA ASP A 134 1.58 10.54 21.65
C ASP A 134 0.44 11.56 21.48
N LYS A 135 0.05 11.87 20.24
CA LYS A 135 -1.08 12.75 19.93
C LYS A 135 -2.37 12.18 20.52
N TYR A 136 -2.71 10.93 20.22
CA TYR A 136 -3.89 10.26 20.75
C TYR A 136 -3.91 10.25 22.28
N LEU A 137 -2.80 9.90 22.93
CA LEU A 137 -2.71 9.86 24.39
C LEU A 137 -2.89 11.25 25.05
N ARG A 138 -2.51 12.33 24.36
CA ARG A 138 -2.64 13.71 24.88
C ARG A 138 -4.00 14.34 24.59
N THR A 139 -4.59 14.06 23.43
CA THR A 139 -5.76 14.81 22.92
C THR A 139 -7.01 13.96 22.77
N GLY A 140 -6.89 12.62 22.79
CA GLY A 140 -7.98 11.70 22.46
C GLY A 140 -8.40 11.75 20.99
N ASP A 141 -7.56 12.33 20.13
CA ASP A 141 -7.70 12.35 18.67
C ASP A 141 -7.13 11.07 18.06
#